data_AF-A0A4P7PGF8-F1
#
_entry.id   AF-A0A4P7PGF8-F1
#
_cell.length_a   1.000
_cell.length_b   1.000
_cell.length_c   1.000
_cell.angle_alpha   90.00
_cell.angle_beta   90.00
_cell.angle_gamma   90.00
#
_symmetry.space_group_name_H-M   'P 1'
#
loop_
_entity.id
_entity.type
_entity.pdbx_description
1 polymer ?
#
loop_
_entity_poly.entity_id
_entity_poly.type
_entity_poly.pdbx_seq_one_letter_code
_entity_poly.pdbx_strand_id
1 'polypeptide(L)'
;MTLIKGDIIKLTYVDSTKALYVDWINARDAAPGDIAVVNETFSTESGLIVRLLCEHRPGFQEWCATFHEVDLTYELLLVKPSFDDEI
;
A
#
# COMPACT_ATOMS: atom_id res chain seq x y z
N MET A 1 10.43 10.57 -4.54
CA MET A 1 10.28 9.31 -5.28
C MET A 1 8.80 9.02 -5.34
N THR A 2 8.31 8.60 -6.50
CA THR A 2 6.89 8.31 -6.74
C THR A 2 6.70 6.80 -6.63
N LEU A 3 5.68 6.36 -5.90
CA LEU A 3 5.36 4.95 -5.74
C LEU A 3 5.03 4.29 -7.07
N ILE A 4 5.53 3.09 -7.26
CA ILE A 4 5.22 2.24 -8.40
C ILE A 4 4.60 0.93 -7.94
N LYS A 5 3.88 0.26 -8.86
CA LYS A 5 3.31 -1.05 -8.58
C LYS A 5 4.41 -2.03 -8.14
N GLY A 6 4.13 -2.76 -7.06
CA GLY A 6 5.04 -3.73 -6.46
C GLY A 6 5.94 -3.17 -5.37
N ASP A 7 6.01 -1.85 -5.20
CA ASP A 7 6.69 -1.25 -4.04
C ASP A 7 6.04 -1.75 -2.74
N ILE A 8 6.89 -2.09 -1.77
CA ILE A 8 6.43 -2.40 -0.41
C ILE A 8 6.75 -1.21 0.46
N ILE A 9 5.76 -0.69 1.16
CA ILE A 9 5.88 0.47 2.03
C ILE A 9 5.46 0.14 3.45
N LYS A 10 6.07 0.84 4.40
CA LYS A 10 5.56 0.93 5.77
C LYS A 10 4.93 2.31 5.97
N LEU A 11 3.65 2.36 6.31
CA LEU A 11 2.96 3.59 6.64
C LEU A 11 3.50 4.14 7.96
N THR A 12 4.08 5.33 7.95
CA THR A 12 4.48 6.05 9.17
C THR A 12 3.38 6.98 9.65
N TYR A 13 2.54 7.46 8.73
CA TYR A 13 1.30 8.17 9.01
C TYR A 13 0.27 7.93 7.91
N VAL A 14 -0.99 7.77 8.30
CA VAL A 14 -2.15 7.67 7.39
C VAL A 14 -3.39 8.22 8.10
N ASP A 15 -4.21 8.95 7.37
CA ASP A 15 -5.55 9.34 7.78
C ASP A 15 -6.56 8.51 6.98
N SER A 16 -7.15 7.50 7.62
CA SER A 16 -8.07 6.56 6.95
C SER A 16 -9.33 7.24 6.43
N THR A 17 -9.72 8.41 6.97
CA THR A 17 -10.89 9.16 6.50
C THR A 17 -10.69 9.78 5.12
N LYS A 18 -9.43 9.90 4.68
CA LYS A 18 -9.06 10.40 3.34
C LYS A 18 -9.00 9.31 2.28
N ALA A 19 -9.30 8.05 2.61
CA ALA A 19 -9.36 7.00 1.62
C ALA A 19 -10.41 7.33 0.55
N LEU A 20 -9.98 7.34 -0.71
CA LEU A 20 -10.87 7.55 -1.86
C LEU A 20 -11.82 6.35 -2.06
N TYR A 21 -11.31 5.17 -1.73
CA TYR A 21 -12.04 3.92 -1.80
C TYR A 21 -11.50 2.94 -0.76
N VAL A 22 -12.40 2.19 -0.13
CA VAL A 22 -12.08 1.16 0.86
C VAL A 22 -12.86 -0.08 0.46
N ASP A 23 -12.18 -1.22 0.33
CA ASP A 23 -12.87 -2.48 0.04
C ASP A 23 -13.78 -2.89 1.20
N TRP A 24 -15.00 -3.31 0.86
CA TRP A 24 -16.05 -3.72 1.81
C TRP A 24 -15.70 -4.95 2.66
N ILE A 25 -14.68 -5.73 2.27
CA ILE A 25 -14.22 -6.93 2.98
C ILE A 25 -13.06 -6.63 3.96
N ASN A 26 -12.69 -5.36 4.13
CA ASN A 26 -11.60 -5.00 5.03
C ASN A 26 -11.95 -5.37 6.48
N ALA A 27 -11.02 -6.03 7.17
CA ALA A 27 -11.16 -6.38 8.57
C ALA A 27 -11.02 -5.15 9.48
N ARG A 28 -10.26 -4.14 9.03
CA ARG A 28 -10.02 -2.86 9.71
C ARG A 28 -9.57 -1.79 8.72
N ASP A 29 -9.45 -0.55 9.17
CA ASP A 29 -8.84 0.52 8.38
C ASP A 29 -7.31 0.47 8.41
N ALA A 30 -6.70 1.18 7.45
CA ALA A 30 -5.26 1.42 7.41
C ALA A 30 -4.81 2.23 8.63
N ALA A 31 -3.69 1.84 9.23
CA ALA A 31 -3.14 2.46 10.42
C ALA A 31 -1.62 2.68 10.32
N PRO A 32 -1.05 3.65 11.06
CA PRO A 32 0.39 3.78 11.18
C PRO A 32 1.07 2.49 11.68
N GLY A 33 2.18 2.13 11.07
CA GLY A 33 2.92 0.89 11.32
C GLY A 33 2.61 -0.23 10.33
N ASP A 34 1.50 -0.13 9.59
CA ASP A 34 1.13 -1.13 8.60
C ASP A 34 2.15 -1.23 7.46
N ILE A 35 2.39 -2.46 7.02
CA ILE A 35 3.17 -2.75 5.82
C ILE A 35 2.19 -3.12 4.72
N ALA A 36 2.26 -2.42 3.59
CA ALA A 36 1.38 -2.62 2.46
C ALA A 36 2.17 -2.66 1.16
N VAL A 37 1.68 -3.45 0.20
CA VAL A 37 2.16 -3.43 -1.18
C VAL A 37 1.35 -2.44 -2.00
N VAL A 38 2.01 -1.71 -2.88
CA VAL A 38 1.37 -0.90 -3.92
C VAL A 38 0.84 -1.86 -4.98
N ASN A 39 -0.45 -2.19 -4.89
CA ASN A 39 -1.09 -3.13 -5.81
C ASN A 39 -1.34 -2.49 -7.18
N GLU A 40 -1.78 -1.22 -7.19
CA GLU A 40 -2.10 -0.47 -8.40
C GLU A 40 -1.71 1.01 -8.23
N THR A 41 -1.36 1.66 -9.34
CA THR A 41 -1.10 3.10 -9.39
C THR A 41 -1.88 3.73 -10.54
N PHE A 42 -2.38 4.94 -10.31
CA PHE A 42 -3.15 5.71 -11.29
C PHE A 42 -2.61 7.15 -11.32
N SER A 43 -2.11 7.57 -12.47
CA SER A 43 -1.68 8.96 -12.68
C SER A 43 -2.88 9.80 -13.07
N THR A 44 -3.12 10.89 -12.34
CA THR A 44 -4.19 11.85 -12.62
C THR A 44 -3.63 13.26 -12.72
N GLU A 45 -4.42 14.22 -13.21
CA GLU A 45 -4.04 15.64 -13.23
C GLU A 45 -3.78 16.19 -11.81
N SER A 46 -4.42 15.60 -10.80
CA SER A 46 -4.27 15.98 -9.38
C SER A 46 -3.13 15.27 -8.66
N GLY A 47 -2.36 14.41 -9.35
CA GLY A 47 -1.24 13.66 -8.79
C GLY A 47 -1.41 12.15 -8.87
N LEU A 48 -0.54 11.42 -8.16
CA LEU A 48 -0.57 9.96 -8.11
C LEU A 48 -1.62 9.49 -7.10
N ILE A 49 -2.44 8.53 -7.54
CA ILE A 49 -3.30 7.73 -6.69
C ILE A 49 -2.71 6.33 -6.60
N VAL A 50 -2.67 5.77 -5.39
CA VAL A 50 -2.15 4.43 -5.13
C VAL A 50 -3.21 3.59 -4.45
N ARG A 51 -3.36 2.33 -4.90
CA ARG A 51 -4.12 1.32 -4.20
C ARG A 51 -3.17 0.45 -3.40
N LEU A 52 -3.32 0.49 -2.09
CA LEU A 52 -2.50 -0.23 -1.14
C LEU A 52 -3.24 -1.48 -0.67
N LEU A 53 -2.51 -2.57 -0.55
CA LEU A 53 -2.99 -3.84 -0.04
C LEU A 53 -2.11 -4.26 1.14
N CYS A 54 -2.72 -4.41 2.31
CA CYS A 54 -2.06 -4.95 3.50
C CYS A 54 -2.48 -6.40 3.69
N GLU A 55 -1.52 -7.30 3.51
CA GLU A 55 -1.65 -8.71 3.81
C GLU A 55 -0.71 -9.06 4.96
N HIS A 56 -1.25 -9.49 6.10
CA HIS A 56 -0.42 -10.01 7.18
C HIS A 56 0.19 -11.37 6.82
N ARG A 57 -0.50 -12.13 5.96
CA ARG A 57 -0.04 -13.40 5.36
C ARG A 57 -0.52 -13.46 3.92
N PRO A 58 0.22 -14.09 3.00
CA PRO A 58 -0.22 -14.26 1.61
C PRO A 58 -1.65 -14.80 1.54
N GLY A 59 -2.54 -14.06 0.88
CA GLY A 59 -3.96 -14.42 0.72
C GLY A 59 -4.87 -14.10 1.91
N PHE A 60 -4.36 -13.47 2.96
CA PHE A 60 -5.16 -12.90 4.05
C PHE A 60 -5.07 -11.37 4.04
N GLN A 61 -5.98 -10.76 3.28
CA GLN A 61 -6.17 -9.31 3.26
C GLN A 61 -6.69 -8.83 4.61
N GLU A 62 -5.91 -7.98 5.29
CA GLU A 62 -6.44 -7.20 6.42
C GLU A 62 -7.22 -5.99 5.91
N TRP A 63 -6.65 -5.30 4.92
CA TRP A 63 -7.32 -4.18 4.27
C TRP A 63 -6.76 -3.90 2.87
N CYS A 64 -7.62 -3.34 2.02
CA CYS A 64 -7.28 -2.78 0.73
C CYS A 64 -7.98 -1.43 0.58
N ALA A 65 -7.19 -0.39 0.30
CA ALA A 65 -7.69 0.98 0.24
C ALA A 65 -6.89 1.84 -0.74
N THR A 66 -7.55 2.83 -1.30
CA THR A 66 -7.00 3.74 -2.32
C THR A 66 -6.82 5.14 -1.73
N PHE A 67 -5.65 5.73 -1.94
CA PHE A 67 -5.29 7.05 -1.43
C PHE A 67 -4.62 7.90 -2.50
N HIS A 68 -4.69 9.22 -2.36
CA HIS A 68 -3.69 10.06 -2.99
C HIS A 68 -2.34 9.84 -2.32
N GLU A 69 -1.26 9.72 -3.09
CA GLU A 69 0.10 9.53 -2.55
C GLU A 69 0.49 10.67 -1.59
N VAL A 70 0.04 11.89 -1.88
CA VAL A 70 0.33 13.09 -1.07
C VAL A 70 -0.31 13.09 0.32
N ASP A 71 -1.33 12.25 0.54
CA ASP A 71 -1.99 12.11 1.84
C ASP A 71 -1.33 11.03 2.73
N LEU A 72 -0.32 10.34 2.20
CA LEU A 72 0.41 9.29 2.90
C LEU A 72 1.78 9.78 3.37
N THR A 73 2.23 9.25 4.51
CA THR A 73 3.66 9.30 4.87
C THR A 73 4.14 7.88 5.08
N TYR A 74 5.25 7.51 4.44
CA TYR A 74 5.72 6.13 4.40
C TYR A 74 7.23 6.02 4.23
N GLU A 75 7.73 4.85 4.60
CA GLU A 75 9.07 4.37 4.32
C GLU A 75 9.01 3.32 3.21
N LEU A 76 9.83 3.45 2.17
CA LEU A 76 9.97 2.42 1.14
C LEU A 76 10.85 1.28 1.68
N LEU A 77 10.32 0.05 1.67
CA LEU A 77 11.04 -1.15 2.08
C LEU A 77 11.71 -1.77 0.86
N LEU A 78 13.04 -1.74 0.83
CA LEU A 78 13.82 -2.42 -0.21
C LEU A 78 13.73 -3.93 0.00
N VAL A 79 12.86 -4.59 -0.76
CA VAL A 79 12.89 -6.05 -0.87
C VAL A 79 14.10 -6.41 -1.72
N LYS A 80 15.14 -6.98 -1.09
CA LYS A 80 16.16 -7.68 -1.88
C LYS A 80 15.46 -8.83 -2.60
N PRO A 81 15.63 -9.00 -3.93
CA PRO A 81 15.25 -10.25 -4.55
C PRO A 81 16.09 -11.35 -3.89
N SER A 82 15.45 -12.20 -3.09
CA SER A 82 16.02 -13.50 -2.74
C SER A 82 15.92 -14.35 -3.99
N PHE A 83 17.02 -14.41 -4.75
CA PHE A 83 17.21 -15.48 -5.72
C PHE A 83 17.53 -16.77 -4.95
N ASP A 84 16.49 -17.37 -4.37
CA ASP A 84 16.46 -18.75 -3.89
C ASP A 84 14.98 -19.15 -4.12
N ASP A 85 14.60 -19.98 -5.10
CA ASP A 85 15.12 -21.31 -5.40
C ASP A 85 15.20 -21.58 -6.92
N GLU A 86 16.41 -21.77 -7.44
CA GLU A 86 16.66 -22.74 -8.53
C GLU A 86 16.95 -24.09 -7.87
N ILE A 87 16.03 -25.06 -7.96
CA ILE A 87 16.33 -26.50 -8.10
C ILE A 87 15.27 -27.13 -8.99
#